data_AF-A0A7R7VKK9-F1
#
_entry.id   AF-A0A7R7VKK9-F1
#
_cell.length_a   1.000
_cell.length_b   1.000
_cell.length_c   1.000
_cell.angle_alpha   90.00
_cell.angle_beta   90.00
_cell.angle_gamma   90.00
#
_symmetry.space_group_name_H-M   'P 1'
#
loop_
_entity.id
_entity.type
_entity.pdbx_description
1 polymer ?
#
loop_
_entity_poly.entity_id
_entity_poly.type
_entity_poly.pdbx_seq_one_letter_code
_entity_poly.pdbx_strand_id
1 'polypeptide(L)'
;MKRLQLQRWSSSVLSPQVRTGSRLQHHLYTGLRCQSTVSPVSQAEDEPLTHEQLHVSPIPSPNSQKSKYSLPSPPVEAARESAKLAALHARLYLPSRLPLETLARSLVDASADPNSNFNNASLATLGHDLLTYYTSEHLICTYPRLPMAVVFAAMYAYVGPKTLASMTREWGVEHAATPGGEVDPGFLQFKRIDPGTEIGEGQLNGTTRPNDHRRWRVSMSSRVVYDNEFGEPVQDPTKNDGPPRPLPQGITAEQASANFVRAVMGSIYLHAGRPAAKRFFEQHFLSRHLSLTELFDFSQPARDLSRLCARESFEPPVAKIISETGRKSRHPVFVVGIYSGEDKLGEGAGASLLEARSRAAVAALKGWYLYSPLNVRVPSSTEEESSAPWKPVHVDLGEVIV
;
A
#
# COMPACT_ATOMS: atom_id res chain seq x y z
N MET A 1 46.14 -29.48 -33.60
CA MET A 1 47.10 -28.69 -32.78
C MET A 1 46.36 -27.52 -32.15
N LYS A 2 45.60 -27.73 -31.06
CA LYS A 2 45.90 -27.27 -29.68
C LYS A 2 46.66 -25.95 -29.57
N ARG A 3 45.95 -24.88 -29.15
CA ARG A 3 46.41 -24.00 -28.07
C ARG A 3 45.24 -23.72 -27.13
N LEU A 4 45.29 -24.43 -26.01
CA LEU A 4 44.53 -24.20 -24.79
C LEU A 4 45.27 -23.11 -24.00
N GLN A 5 44.58 -22.10 -23.48
CA GLN A 5 45.08 -21.30 -22.36
C GLN A 5 44.28 -21.66 -21.11
N LEU A 6 44.98 -22.21 -20.13
CA LEU A 6 44.49 -22.55 -18.80
C LEU A 6 45.15 -21.63 -17.78
N GLN A 7 44.30 -21.15 -16.87
CA GLN A 7 44.49 -20.82 -15.45
C GLN A 7 45.37 -19.63 -15.01
N ARG A 8 44.74 -18.79 -14.17
CA ARG A 8 45.26 -18.60 -12.80
C ARG A 8 44.12 -18.54 -11.78
N TRP A 9 44.02 -19.59 -10.97
CA TRP A 9 43.32 -19.61 -9.70
C TRP A 9 44.22 -19.02 -8.60
N SER A 10 43.65 -18.16 -7.76
CA SER A 10 44.04 -17.93 -6.36
C SER A 10 42.95 -17.03 -5.74
N SER A 11 41.97 -17.56 -5.01
CA SER A 11 42.00 -17.92 -3.59
C SER A 11 42.12 -16.72 -2.64
N SER A 12 40.99 -16.24 -2.13
CA SER A 12 40.89 -15.73 -0.75
C SER A 12 39.41 -15.65 -0.34
N VAL A 13 38.92 -16.76 0.21
CA VAL A 13 37.72 -16.85 1.03
C VAL A 13 38.10 -16.34 2.42
N LEU A 14 37.39 -15.36 2.95
CA LEU A 14 37.34 -15.11 4.40
C LEU A 14 35.91 -14.73 4.79
N SER A 15 35.23 -15.69 5.41
CA SER A 15 34.03 -15.49 6.23
C SER A 15 34.44 -15.57 7.73
N PRO A 16 33.56 -15.18 8.67
CA PRO A 16 33.91 -14.43 9.87
C PRO A 16 34.31 -15.31 11.07
N GLN A 17 35.05 -14.73 12.01
CA GLN A 17 35.31 -15.37 13.30
C GLN A 17 34.89 -14.47 14.47
N VAL A 18 33.86 -14.92 15.16
CA VAL A 18 33.41 -14.50 16.50
C VAL A 18 34.45 -14.93 17.53
N ARG A 19 34.79 -14.04 18.48
CA ARG A 19 35.15 -14.45 19.85
C ARG A 19 34.66 -13.43 20.88
N THR A 20 34.01 -14.01 21.89
CA THR A 20 33.58 -13.47 23.18
C THR A 20 34.77 -13.20 24.10
N GLY A 21 34.68 -12.17 24.95
CA GLY A 21 35.64 -11.95 26.04
C GLY A 21 35.39 -10.66 26.82
N SER A 22 34.60 -10.78 27.90
CA SER A 22 34.33 -9.77 28.92
C SER A 22 35.61 -9.26 29.61
N ARG A 23 35.69 -7.94 29.89
CA ARG A 23 35.89 -7.41 31.25
C ARG A 23 35.69 -5.89 31.33
N LEU A 24 34.95 -5.53 32.36
CA LEU A 24 34.51 -4.22 32.82
C LEU A 24 35.68 -3.34 33.26
N GLN A 25 35.68 -2.05 32.88
CA GLN A 25 36.10 -0.97 33.78
C GLN A 25 35.20 0.25 33.59
N HIS A 26 34.47 0.56 34.66
CA HIS A 26 33.73 1.78 34.90
C HIS A 26 34.69 2.96 35.03
N HIS A 27 34.50 4.00 34.22
CA HIS A 27 34.90 5.36 34.58
C HIS A 27 33.67 6.26 34.48
N LEU A 28 32.97 6.36 35.61
CA LEU A 28 32.16 7.52 35.95
C LEU A 28 33.13 8.59 36.47
N TYR A 29 33.00 9.83 36.01
CA TYR A 29 32.60 10.96 36.86
C TYR A 29 32.54 12.26 36.03
N THR A 30 31.34 12.86 36.06
CA THR A 30 31.00 14.31 36.15
C THR A 30 31.57 15.29 35.10
N GLY A 31 30.80 16.14 34.43
CA GLY A 31 29.46 16.67 34.69
C GLY A 31 29.54 18.19 34.77
N LEU A 32 28.86 18.91 33.88
CA LEU A 32 28.54 20.33 34.06
C LEU A 32 27.09 20.56 33.65
N ARG A 33 26.24 20.60 34.67
CA ARG A 33 24.83 20.99 34.64
C ARG A 33 24.78 22.43 35.15
N CYS A 34 24.46 23.38 34.29
CA CYS A 34 24.24 24.76 34.70
C CYS A 34 22.75 24.95 35.02
N GLN A 35 22.43 25.11 36.30
CA GLN A 35 21.20 25.75 36.75
C GLN A 35 21.54 26.88 37.72
N SER A 36 20.83 27.98 37.54
CA SER A 36 20.95 29.28 38.18
C SER A 36 20.32 29.33 39.57
N THR A 37 20.95 30.02 40.52
CA THR A 37 20.27 30.63 41.69
C THR A 37 20.98 31.90 42.17
N VAL A 38 20.28 33.03 42.03
CA VAL A 38 20.06 34.16 42.97
C VAL A 38 21.23 34.76 43.78
N SER A 39 21.45 36.06 43.51
CA SER A 39 21.84 37.25 44.31
C SER A 39 22.90 37.21 45.43
N PRO A 40 23.70 38.30 45.48
CA PRO A 40 23.76 39.11 46.71
C PRO A 40 23.55 40.62 46.47
N VAL A 41 23.17 41.28 47.57
CA VAL A 41 22.83 42.70 47.71
C VAL A 41 24.01 43.50 48.30
N SER A 42 24.05 44.79 47.95
CA SER A 42 24.78 45.95 48.53
C SER A 42 26.20 46.24 48.03
N GLN A 43 26.36 47.33 47.26
CA GLN A 43 26.61 48.68 47.80
C GLN A 43 26.35 49.75 46.73
N ALA A 44 25.83 50.89 47.18
CA ALA A 44 25.40 52.03 46.38
C ALA A 44 26.59 52.91 45.96
N GLU A 45 26.52 53.48 44.75
CA GLU A 45 26.98 54.83 44.40
C GLU A 45 26.36 55.22 43.04
N ASP A 46 25.98 56.49 42.93
CA ASP A 46 24.99 57.10 42.03
C ASP A 46 25.42 57.30 40.54
N GLU A 47 24.42 57.70 39.71
CA GLU A 47 24.48 58.40 38.39
C GLU A 47 24.12 57.60 37.10
N PRO A 48 23.48 58.20 36.06
CA PRO A 48 22.11 57.85 35.69
C PRO A 48 21.88 57.29 34.26
N LEU A 49 20.84 56.47 34.18
CA LEU A 49 19.89 56.18 33.09
C LEU A 49 20.17 56.68 31.65
N THR A 50 20.44 55.72 30.75
CA THR A 50 20.02 55.77 29.34
C THR A 50 19.32 54.45 28.98
N HIS A 51 18.00 54.52 28.80
CA HIS A 51 17.17 53.41 28.33
C HIS A 51 17.30 53.26 26.80
N GLU A 52 17.95 52.20 26.34
CA GLU A 52 17.85 51.75 24.95
C GLU A 52 16.77 50.67 24.87
N GLN A 53 15.64 51.01 24.25
CA GLN A 53 14.45 50.15 24.13
C GLN A 53 14.73 48.98 23.18
N LEU A 54 14.82 47.76 23.73
CA LEU A 54 14.67 46.54 22.95
C LEU A 54 13.21 46.45 22.47
N HIS A 55 13.02 46.57 21.15
CA HIS A 55 11.76 46.29 20.48
C HIS A 55 11.36 44.82 20.71
N VAL A 56 10.42 44.60 21.62
CA VAL A 56 9.72 43.32 21.79
C VAL A 56 8.71 43.18 20.65
N SER A 57 8.82 42.13 19.86
CA SER A 57 7.81 41.74 18.86
C SER A 57 6.42 41.63 19.52
N PRO A 58 5.34 42.14 18.91
CA PRO A 58 4.03 42.13 19.56
C PRO A 58 3.54 40.68 19.77
N ILE A 59 3.27 40.34 21.03
CA ILE A 59 2.59 39.11 21.44
C ILE A 59 1.22 39.08 20.73
N PRO A 60 0.83 37.97 20.08
CA PRO A 60 -0.48 37.87 19.44
C PRO A 60 -1.59 38.10 20.47
N SER A 61 -2.61 38.87 20.11
CA SER A 61 -3.75 39.15 20.98
C SER A 61 -4.43 37.84 21.44
N PRO A 62 -4.71 37.69 22.75
CA PRO A 62 -5.15 36.42 23.35
C PRO A 62 -6.53 35.93 22.85
N ASN A 63 -7.31 36.80 22.20
CA ASN A 63 -8.62 36.45 21.64
C ASN A 63 -8.53 35.61 20.35
N SER A 64 -7.51 35.83 19.50
CA SER A 64 -7.35 35.02 18.27
C SER A 64 -6.85 33.60 18.57
N GLN A 65 -6.11 33.43 19.66
CA GLN A 65 -5.64 32.12 20.10
C GLN A 65 -6.80 31.28 20.63
N LYS A 66 -7.66 31.85 21.49
CA LYS A 66 -8.85 31.17 22.04
C LYS A 66 -9.82 30.65 20.97
N SER A 67 -9.97 31.35 19.83
CA SER A 67 -10.82 30.87 18.73
C SER A 67 -10.21 29.70 17.95
N LYS A 68 -8.88 29.65 17.79
CA LYS A 68 -8.17 28.54 17.11
C LYS A 68 -8.35 27.20 17.83
N TYR A 69 -8.29 27.20 19.17
CA TYR A 69 -8.52 26.00 19.99
C TYR A 69 -9.95 25.44 19.87
N SER A 70 -10.91 26.25 19.42
CA SER A 70 -12.31 25.82 19.28
C SER A 70 -12.60 25.18 17.91
N LEU A 71 -11.72 25.33 16.93
CA LEU A 71 -11.94 24.81 15.57
C LEU A 71 -11.55 23.32 15.50
N PRO A 72 -12.31 22.51 14.76
CA PRO A 72 -12.00 21.08 14.59
C PRO A 72 -10.74 20.83 13.75
N SER A 73 -10.45 21.74 12.82
CA SER A 73 -9.34 21.68 11.87
C SER A 73 -8.72 23.08 11.71
N PRO A 74 -7.46 23.18 11.26
CA PRO A 74 -6.78 24.46 11.14
C PRO A 74 -7.41 25.33 10.03
N PRO A 75 -7.36 26.66 10.16
CA PRO A 75 -7.90 27.55 9.14
C PRO A 75 -7.12 27.42 7.83
N VAL A 76 -7.81 27.62 6.70
CA VAL A 76 -7.24 27.45 5.36
C VAL A 76 -6.00 28.32 5.12
N GLU A 77 -5.98 29.53 5.69
CA GLU A 77 -4.86 30.47 5.57
C GLU A 77 -3.56 29.92 6.20
N ALA A 78 -3.66 29.12 7.27
CA ALA A 78 -2.50 28.52 7.92
C ALA A 78 -1.74 27.55 7.01
N ALA A 79 -2.38 27.03 5.96
CA ALA A 79 -1.73 26.14 5.01
C ALA A 79 -0.56 26.80 4.27
N ARG A 80 -0.61 28.13 4.07
CA ARG A 80 0.46 28.89 3.39
C ARG A 80 1.69 29.10 4.25
N GLU A 81 1.52 29.11 5.56
CA GLU A 81 2.59 29.32 6.54
C GLU A 81 3.29 28.01 6.93
N SER A 82 2.69 26.86 6.59
CA SER A 82 3.22 25.54 6.94
C SER A 82 4.43 25.13 6.09
N ALA A 83 5.59 25.05 6.75
CA ALA A 83 6.80 24.50 6.12
C ALA A 83 6.66 23.00 5.82
N LYS A 84 5.87 22.25 6.62
CA LYS A 84 5.65 20.81 6.42
C LYS A 84 4.87 20.54 5.14
N LEU A 85 3.83 21.31 4.86
CA LEU A 85 3.07 21.20 3.62
C LEU A 85 3.92 21.54 2.39
N ALA A 86 4.68 22.63 2.46
CA ALA A 86 5.58 23.00 1.37
C ALA A 86 6.62 21.90 1.10
N ALA A 87 7.18 21.31 2.15
CA ALA A 87 8.12 20.19 2.04
C ALA A 87 7.46 18.93 1.45
N LEU A 88 6.24 18.59 1.88
CA LEU A 88 5.47 17.46 1.34
C LEU A 88 5.17 17.65 -0.15
N HIS A 89 4.70 18.84 -0.54
CA HIS A 89 4.38 19.20 -1.93
C HIS A 89 5.60 19.02 -2.84
N ALA A 90 6.76 19.55 -2.42
CA ALA A 90 8.01 19.41 -3.14
C ALA A 90 8.52 17.96 -3.21
N ARG A 91 8.42 17.21 -2.10
CA ARG A 91 8.89 15.82 -1.99
C ARG A 91 8.15 14.88 -2.93
N LEU A 92 6.83 15.05 -3.05
CA LEU A 92 5.97 14.25 -3.93
C LEU A 92 5.94 14.76 -5.38
N TYR A 93 6.73 15.81 -5.68
CA TYR A 93 6.80 16.43 -7.00
C TYR A 93 5.42 16.81 -7.54
N LEU A 94 4.56 17.35 -6.66
CA LEU A 94 3.18 17.68 -6.99
C LEU A 94 3.11 18.83 -8.02
N PRO A 95 2.09 18.83 -8.88
CA PRO A 95 1.93 19.89 -9.88
C PRO A 95 1.75 21.26 -9.19
N SER A 96 2.38 22.30 -9.73
CA SER A 96 2.27 23.68 -9.22
C SER A 96 0.84 24.24 -9.26
N ARG A 97 -0.04 23.64 -10.06
CA ARG A 97 -1.49 23.96 -10.11
C ARG A 97 -2.24 23.50 -8.87
N LEU A 98 -1.70 22.55 -8.11
CA LEU A 98 -2.29 22.08 -6.85
C LEU A 98 -1.86 23.04 -5.73
N PRO A 99 -2.79 23.84 -5.17
CA PRO A 99 -2.47 24.78 -4.10
C PRO A 99 -2.25 24.04 -2.77
N LEU A 100 -1.48 24.66 -1.86
CA LEU A 100 -1.17 24.10 -0.54
C LEU A 100 -2.43 23.94 0.32
N GLU A 101 -3.44 24.78 0.10
CA GLU A 101 -4.74 24.77 0.76
C GLU A 101 -5.51 23.46 0.46
N THR A 102 -5.50 23.00 -0.79
CA THR A 102 -6.13 21.72 -1.15
C THR A 102 -5.33 20.55 -0.59
N LEU A 103 -4.00 20.65 -0.58
CA LEU A 103 -3.15 19.63 0.05
C LEU A 103 -3.40 19.53 1.56
N ALA A 104 -3.55 20.66 2.24
CA ALA A 104 -3.94 20.73 3.65
C ALA A 104 -5.28 20.03 3.90
N ARG A 105 -6.28 20.30 3.05
CA ARG A 105 -7.59 19.63 3.13
C ARG A 105 -7.48 18.12 3.00
N SER A 106 -6.56 17.59 2.19
CA SER A 106 -6.37 16.14 2.04
C SER A 106 -5.93 15.44 3.34
N LEU A 107 -5.29 16.18 4.26
CA LEU A 107 -4.79 15.69 5.56
C LEU A 107 -5.83 15.77 6.69
N VAL A 108 -7.00 16.35 6.44
CA VAL A 108 -8.09 16.44 7.42
C VAL A 108 -9.12 15.34 7.12
N ASP A 109 -9.14 14.30 7.94
CA ASP A 109 -10.09 13.20 7.81
C ASP A 109 -11.51 13.62 8.26
N ALA A 110 -12.54 12.95 7.74
CA ALA A 110 -13.93 13.19 8.13
C ALA A 110 -14.22 12.96 9.61
N SER A 111 -13.40 12.14 10.29
CA SER A 111 -13.46 11.95 11.74
C SER A 111 -12.92 13.14 12.54
N ALA A 112 -12.04 13.96 11.96
CA ALA A 112 -11.54 15.18 12.58
C ALA A 112 -12.51 16.35 12.37
N ASP A 113 -13.00 16.52 11.14
CA ASP A 113 -13.94 17.59 10.79
C ASP A 113 -15.22 17.02 10.16
N PRO A 114 -16.39 17.19 10.82
CA PRO A 114 -17.66 16.71 10.27
C PRO A 114 -18.13 17.49 9.04
N ASN A 115 -17.57 18.67 8.78
CA ASN A 115 -17.97 19.48 7.63
C ASN A 115 -17.32 18.95 6.34
N SER A 116 -18.16 18.57 5.37
CA SER A 116 -17.74 18.02 4.07
C SER A 116 -16.87 18.98 3.24
N ASN A 117 -16.96 20.29 3.50
CA ASN A 117 -16.18 21.30 2.80
C ASN A 117 -14.72 21.35 3.26
N PHE A 118 -14.43 20.95 4.50
CA PHE A 118 -13.10 21.04 5.10
C PHE A 118 -12.42 19.69 5.30
N ASN A 119 -13.17 18.58 5.17
CA ASN A 119 -12.61 17.24 5.21
C ASN A 119 -12.23 16.69 3.83
N ASN A 120 -11.51 15.57 3.85
CA ASN A 120 -10.97 14.88 2.69
C ASN A 120 -11.91 13.82 2.10
N ALA A 121 -13.12 13.60 2.63
CA ALA A 121 -13.98 12.48 2.28
C ALA A 121 -14.30 12.42 0.78
N SER A 122 -14.73 13.55 0.20
CA SER A 122 -15.08 13.65 -1.23
C SER A 122 -13.88 13.47 -2.16
N LEU A 123 -12.72 14.00 -1.76
CA LEU A 123 -11.46 13.82 -2.48
C LEU A 123 -11.00 12.35 -2.42
N ALA A 124 -11.17 11.71 -1.27
CA ALA A 124 -10.82 10.31 -1.05
C ALA A 124 -11.71 9.37 -1.87
N THR A 125 -13.01 9.63 -1.98
CA THR A 125 -13.91 8.85 -2.87
C THR A 125 -13.45 8.94 -4.32
N LEU A 126 -13.22 10.14 -4.85
CA LEU A 126 -12.76 10.30 -6.23
C LEU A 126 -11.40 9.64 -6.48
N GLY A 127 -10.44 9.83 -5.58
CA GLY A 127 -9.13 9.21 -5.73
C GLY A 127 -9.15 7.70 -5.54
N HIS A 128 -10.06 7.18 -4.71
CA HIS A 128 -10.30 5.75 -4.59
C HIS A 128 -10.73 5.16 -5.94
N ASP A 129 -11.75 5.74 -6.58
CA ASP A 129 -12.25 5.29 -7.88
C ASP A 129 -11.14 5.32 -8.94
N LEU A 130 -10.32 6.37 -8.96
CA LEU A 130 -9.20 6.50 -9.90
C LEU A 130 -8.11 5.45 -9.66
N LEU A 131 -7.71 5.21 -8.41
CA LEU A 131 -6.69 4.21 -8.10
C LEU A 131 -7.18 2.81 -8.43
N THR A 132 -8.44 2.50 -8.09
CA THR A 132 -9.08 1.22 -8.41
C THR A 132 -9.19 1.02 -9.91
N TYR A 133 -9.60 2.05 -10.65
CA TYR A 133 -9.66 2.02 -12.12
C TYR A 133 -8.29 1.80 -12.76
N TYR A 134 -7.27 2.60 -12.41
CA TYR A 134 -5.94 2.48 -13.00
C TYR A 134 -5.22 1.18 -12.63
N THR A 135 -5.43 0.66 -11.42
CA THR A 135 -4.82 -0.60 -11.00
C THR A 135 -5.49 -1.78 -11.70
N SER A 136 -6.82 -1.80 -11.79
CA SER A 136 -7.54 -2.88 -12.45
C SER A 136 -7.27 -2.92 -13.94
N GLU A 137 -7.24 -1.78 -14.64
CA GLU A 137 -6.89 -1.76 -16.07
C GLU A 137 -5.45 -2.25 -16.29
N HIS A 138 -4.52 -1.88 -15.42
CA HIS A 138 -3.13 -2.30 -15.53
C HIS A 138 -3.00 -3.82 -15.33
N LEU A 139 -3.63 -4.36 -14.29
CA LEU A 139 -3.60 -5.79 -14.00
C LEU A 139 -4.22 -6.63 -15.11
N ILE A 140 -5.40 -6.24 -15.61
CA ILE A 140 -6.12 -6.99 -16.65
C ILE A 140 -5.38 -6.92 -17.99
N CYS A 141 -4.81 -5.76 -18.35
CA CYS A 141 -4.08 -5.64 -19.61
C CYS A 141 -2.70 -6.33 -19.56
N THR A 142 -2.04 -6.32 -18.40
CA THR A 142 -0.72 -6.95 -18.21
C THR A 142 -0.83 -8.45 -18.03
N TYR A 143 -1.87 -8.94 -17.34
CA TYR A 143 -2.10 -10.35 -17.02
C TYR A 143 -3.56 -10.74 -17.35
N PRO A 144 -3.92 -10.89 -18.64
CA PRO A 144 -5.30 -11.10 -19.07
C PRO A 144 -5.93 -12.43 -18.63
N ARG A 145 -5.12 -13.37 -18.12
CA ARG A 145 -5.56 -14.71 -17.69
C ARG A 145 -5.66 -14.83 -16.16
N LEU A 146 -5.47 -13.75 -15.41
CA LEU A 146 -5.35 -13.82 -13.97
C LEU A 146 -6.67 -14.30 -13.31
N PRO A 147 -6.65 -15.33 -12.44
CA PRO A 147 -7.81 -15.75 -11.66
C PRO A 147 -8.41 -14.62 -10.83
N MET A 148 -9.73 -14.58 -10.66
CA MET A 148 -10.40 -13.43 -10.05
C MET A 148 -9.99 -13.24 -8.57
N ALA A 149 -9.78 -14.34 -7.85
CA ALA A 149 -9.28 -14.29 -6.47
C ALA A 149 -7.88 -13.65 -6.38
N VAL A 150 -7.02 -13.91 -7.37
CA VAL A 150 -5.68 -13.34 -7.44
C VAL A 150 -5.74 -11.88 -7.87
N VAL A 151 -6.66 -11.50 -8.75
CA VAL A 151 -6.92 -10.08 -9.09
C VAL A 151 -7.30 -9.30 -7.83
N PHE A 152 -8.24 -9.79 -7.01
CA PHE A 152 -8.62 -9.14 -5.74
C PHE A 152 -7.42 -9.00 -4.78
N ALA A 153 -6.65 -10.06 -4.60
CA ALA A 153 -5.45 -10.02 -3.76
C ALA A 153 -4.40 -9.05 -4.29
N ALA A 154 -4.21 -8.98 -5.61
CA ALA A 154 -3.28 -8.06 -6.26
C ALA A 154 -3.76 -6.60 -6.11
N MET A 155 -5.06 -6.34 -6.31
CA MET A 155 -5.68 -5.03 -6.08
C MET A 155 -5.46 -4.56 -4.64
N TYR A 156 -5.70 -5.44 -3.66
CA TYR A 156 -5.43 -5.14 -2.25
C TYR A 156 -3.94 -4.92 -1.98
N ALA A 157 -3.05 -5.66 -2.61
CA ALA A 157 -1.62 -5.48 -2.44
C ALA A 157 -1.12 -4.13 -3.02
N TYR A 158 -1.68 -3.66 -4.13
CA TYR A 158 -1.33 -2.37 -4.74
C TYR A 158 -1.97 -1.16 -4.00
N VAL A 159 -3.29 -1.20 -3.76
CA VAL A 159 -4.08 -0.03 -3.29
C VAL A 159 -4.90 -0.34 -2.02
N GLY A 160 -4.62 -1.45 -1.35
CA GLY A 160 -5.24 -1.77 -0.06
C GLY A 160 -4.78 -0.82 1.05
N PRO A 161 -5.58 -0.69 2.13
CA PRO A 161 -5.33 0.28 3.19
C PRO A 161 -3.96 0.11 3.86
N LYS A 162 -3.48 -1.13 4.01
CA LYS A 162 -2.14 -1.43 4.56
C LYS A 162 -1.01 -0.89 3.70
N THR A 163 -1.11 -1.05 2.38
CA THR A 163 -0.11 -0.54 1.43
C THR A 163 -0.13 0.98 1.41
N LEU A 164 -1.31 1.59 1.35
CA LEU A 164 -1.44 3.04 1.38
C LEU A 164 -0.91 3.64 2.69
N ALA A 165 -1.14 2.98 3.83
CA ALA A 165 -0.56 3.39 5.12
C ALA A 165 0.96 3.24 5.18
N SER A 166 1.56 2.27 4.46
CA SER A 166 3.01 2.23 4.25
C SER A 166 3.49 3.42 3.43
N MET A 167 2.80 3.72 2.33
CA MET A 167 3.14 4.86 1.46
C MET A 167 3.07 6.20 2.19
N THR A 168 2.06 6.43 3.02
CA THR A 168 1.94 7.65 3.84
C THR A 168 3.17 7.84 4.74
N ARG A 169 3.68 6.74 5.34
CA ARG A 169 4.90 6.77 6.16
C ARG A 169 6.15 7.03 5.31
N GLU A 170 6.25 6.39 4.14
CA GLU A 170 7.34 6.62 3.17
C GLU A 170 7.38 8.07 2.68
N TRP A 171 6.21 8.70 2.52
CA TRP A 171 6.07 10.11 2.16
C TRP A 171 6.41 11.08 3.29
N GLY A 172 6.66 10.57 4.51
CA GLY A 172 7.03 11.37 5.68
C GLY A 172 5.87 12.20 6.23
N VAL A 173 4.65 11.69 6.13
CA VAL A 173 3.47 12.30 6.75
C VAL A 173 3.33 11.80 8.18
N GLU A 174 3.31 12.73 9.12
CA GLU A 174 3.19 12.45 10.54
C GLU A 174 1.74 12.58 11.00
N HIS A 175 1.35 11.78 11.99
CA HIS A 175 0.01 11.84 12.56
C HIS A 175 -0.06 12.92 13.65
N ALA A 176 -1.15 13.68 13.65
CA ALA A 176 -1.50 14.50 14.81
C ALA A 176 -1.82 13.59 16.01
N ALA A 177 -1.53 14.10 17.21
CA ALA A 177 -1.93 13.42 18.46
C ALA A 177 -3.45 13.49 18.65
N THR A 178 -4.00 14.69 18.49
CA THR A 178 -5.43 15.00 18.58
C THR A 178 -5.76 15.98 17.45
N PRO A 179 -6.92 15.84 16.77
CA PRO A 179 -7.36 16.83 15.79
C PRO A 179 -7.67 18.17 16.47
N GLY A 180 -7.37 19.28 15.81
CA GLY A 180 -7.66 20.62 16.33
C GLY A 180 -7.08 21.74 15.47
N GLY A 181 -7.66 22.94 15.60
CA GLY A 181 -7.30 24.11 14.82
C GLY A 181 -5.92 24.72 15.13
N GLU A 182 -5.30 24.33 16.25
CA GLU A 182 -3.94 24.73 16.60
C GLU A 182 -2.83 23.92 15.91
N VAL A 183 -3.19 22.73 15.39
CA VAL A 183 -2.22 21.80 14.82
C VAL A 183 -1.79 22.33 13.45
N ASP A 184 -0.50 22.22 13.16
CA ASP A 184 0.04 22.54 11.83
C ASP A 184 -0.73 21.71 10.76
N PRO A 185 -1.28 22.36 9.71
CA PRO A 185 -1.93 21.69 8.59
C PRO A 185 -1.11 20.57 7.91
N GLY A 186 0.20 20.52 8.11
CA GLY A 186 1.08 19.48 7.58
C GLY A 186 1.01 18.12 8.30
N PHE A 187 0.24 17.99 9.38
CA PHE A 187 -0.01 16.71 10.05
C PHE A 187 -1.31 16.06 9.57
N LEU A 188 -1.35 14.74 9.51
CA LEU A 188 -2.57 13.97 9.27
C LEU A 188 -3.46 14.01 10.52
N GLN A 189 -4.63 14.63 10.41
CA GLN A 189 -5.58 14.84 11.51
C GLN A 189 -6.76 13.90 11.39
N PHE A 190 -6.98 13.10 12.42
CA PHE A 190 -8.09 12.17 12.53
C PHE A 190 -8.37 11.88 14.00
N LYS A 191 -9.62 11.56 14.34
CA LYS A 191 -9.94 11.12 15.69
C LYS A 191 -9.59 9.63 15.80
N ARG A 192 -8.73 9.26 16.74
CA ARG A 192 -8.31 7.87 16.93
C ARG A 192 -9.42 7.07 17.60
N ILE A 193 -9.55 5.81 17.23
CA ILE A 193 -10.38 4.85 17.96
C ILE A 193 -9.75 4.58 19.32
N ASP A 194 -10.58 4.50 20.36
CA ASP A 194 -10.12 4.19 21.72
C ASP A 194 -9.56 2.76 21.79
N PRO A 195 -8.40 2.56 22.46
CA PRO A 195 -7.83 1.23 22.67
C PRO A 195 -8.84 0.29 23.33
N GLY A 196 -8.99 -0.92 22.78
CA GLY A 196 -9.95 -1.91 23.28
C GLY A 196 -11.33 -1.87 22.61
N THR A 197 -11.57 -0.93 21.70
CA THR A 197 -12.74 -0.98 20.82
C THR A 197 -12.58 -2.12 19.83
N GLU A 198 -13.51 -3.07 19.82
CA GLU A 198 -13.55 -4.14 18.83
C GLU A 198 -13.84 -3.56 17.43
N ILE A 199 -12.79 -3.46 16.61
CA ILE A 199 -12.90 -3.19 15.19
C ILE A 199 -13.48 -4.48 14.58
N GLY A 200 -14.63 -4.37 13.93
CA GLY A 200 -15.38 -5.52 13.40
C GLY A 200 -14.70 -6.19 12.21
N GLU A 201 -13.48 -6.70 12.37
CA GLU A 201 -12.70 -7.41 11.33
C GLU A 201 -13.32 -8.77 10.93
N GLY A 202 -14.46 -9.18 11.51
CA GLY A 202 -15.03 -10.51 11.24
C GLY A 202 -16.55 -10.65 11.27
N GLN A 203 -17.32 -9.60 11.56
CA GLN A 203 -18.78 -9.73 11.70
C GLN A 203 -19.50 -8.50 11.13
N LEU A 204 -19.76 -8.56 9.82
CA LEU A 204 -20.71 -7.64 9.19
C LEU A 204 -22.10 -8.25 9.33
N ASN A 205 -23.02 -7.54 9.98
CA ASN A 205 -24.43 -7.92 10.04
C ASN A 205 -25.15 -7.23 8.88
N GLY A 206 -25.65 -8.02 7.92
CA GLY A 206 -26.35 -7.49 6.76
C GLY A 206 -25.41 -6.86 5.73
N THR A 207 -25.00 -7.63 4.74
CA THR A 207 -24.27 -7.09 3.59
C THR A 207 -25.21 -6.51 2.53
N THR A 208 -24.65 -5.78 1.57
CA THR A 208 -25.38 -5.31 0.38
C THR A 208 -26.01 -6.46 -0.41
N ARG A 209 -25.54 -7.70 -0.23
CA ARG A 209 -26.05 -8.88 -0.93
C ARG A 209 -27.53 -9.18 -0.61
N PRO A 210 -28.32 -9.60 -1.62
CA PRO A 210 -29.64 -10.19 -1.41
C PRO A 210 -29.53 -11.53 -0.67
N ASN A 211 -30.37 -11.76 0.35
CA ASN A 211 -30.44 -13.01 1.12
C ASN A 211 -29.09 -13.44 1.73
N ASP A 212 -28.46 -12.53 2.47
CA ASP A 212 -27.19 -12.79 3.12
C ASP A 212 -27.35 -13.69 4.36
N HIS A 213 -27.41 -15.00 4.12
CA HIS A 213 -27.34 -16.00 5.19
C HIS A 213 -25.90 -16.37 5.48
N ARG A 214 -25.47 -16.14 6.73
CA ARG A 214 -24.09 -16.33 7.22
C ARG A 214 -23.44 -17.69 6.92
N ARG A 215 -24.24 -18.75 6.67
CA ARG A 215 -23.74 -20.11 6.41
C ARG A 215 -23.62 -20.43 4.92
N TRP A 216 -24.11 -19.57 4.05
CA TRP A 216 -24.16 -19.87 2.62
C TRP A 216 -22.82 -19.56 1.95
N ARG A 217 -22.44 -20.43 1.03
CA ARG A 217 -21.22 -20.24 0.25
C ARG A 217 -21.42 -19.07 -0.71
N VAL A 218 -20.47 -18.15 -0.68
CA VAL A 218 -20.42 -17.01 -1.60
C VAL A 218 -19.65 -17.41 -2.84
N SER A 219 -20.24 -17.20 -4.03
CA SER A 219 -19.56 -17.42 -5.32
C SER A 219 -18.69 -16.23 -5.70
N MET A 220 -17.63 -16.47 -6.48
CA MET A 220 -16.76 -15.39 -6.99
C MET A 220 -17.53 -14.36 -7.82
N SER A 221 -18.44 -14.80 -8.69
CA SER A 221 -19.27 -13.90 -9.50
C SER A 221 -20.16 -12.99 -8.64
N SER A 222 -20.61 -13.47 -7.47
CA SER A 222 -21.36 -12.65 -6.53
C SER A 222 -20.47 -11.60 -5.85
N ARG A 223 -19.20 -11.91 -5.58
CA ARG A 223 -18.26 -10.95 -5.00
C ARG A 223 -18.01 -9.75 -5.92
N VAL A 224 -17.84 -9.99 -7.21
CA VAL A 224 -17.63 -8.93 -8.21
C VAL A 224 -18.76 -7.90 -8.23
N VAL A 225 -19.99 -8.29 -7.90
CA VAL A 225 -21.17 -7.41 -7.97
C VAL A 225 -21.50 -6.75 -6.63
N TYR A 226 -21.42 -7.50 -5.53
CA TYR A 226 -21.96 -7.06 -4.23
C TYR A 226 -20.91 -6.73 -3.18
N ASP A 227 -19.67 -7.20 -3.36
CA ASP A 227 -18.58 -6.94 -2.44
C ASP A 227 -17.77 -5.72 -2.96
N ASN A 228 -16.81 -5.25 -2.18
CA ASN A 228 -15.95 -4.13 -2.59
C ASN A 228 -14.94 -4.56 -3.69
N GLU A 229 -14.16 -3.59 -4.17
CA GLU A 229 -13.09 -3.75 -5.15
C GLU A 229 -11.99 -4.76 -4.76
N PHE A 230 -11.92 -5.14 -3.48
CA PHE A 230 -11.01 -6.16 -2.96
C PHE A 230 -11.70 -7.52 -2.71
N GLY A 231 -13.00 -7.65 -3.04
CA GLY A 231 -13.78 -8.86 -2.81
C GLY A 231 -14.14 -9.11 -1.35
N GLU A 232 -14.11 -8.07 -0.51
CA GLU A 232 -14.55 -8.08 0.88
C GLU A 232 -16.00 -7.56 0.99
N PRO A 233 -16.84 -8.18 1.83
CA PRO A 233 -18.24 -7.79 1.94
C PRO A 233 -18.39 -6.36 2.46
N VAL A 234 -19.37 -5.62 1.92
CA VAL A 234 -19.72 -4.27 2.36
C VAL A 234 -20.95 -4.32 3.26
N GLN A 235 -20.92 -3.60 4.40
CA GLN A 235 -22.07 -3.45 5.28
C GLN A 235 -23.15 -2.59 4.62
N ASP A 236 -24.38 -3.08 4.62
CA ASP A 236 -25.53 -2.29 4.20
C ASP A 236 -26.01 -1.44 5.38
N PRO A 237 -25.95 -0.09 5.30
CA PRO A 237 -26.37 0.77 6.40
C PRO A 237 -27.85 0.59 6.78
N THR A 238 -28.68 0.04 5.88
CA THR A 238 -30.11 -0.17 6.10
C THR A 238 -30.45 -1.47 6.83
N LYS A 239 -29.55 -2.47 6.81
CA LYS A 239 -29.79 -3.83 7.35
C LYS A 239 -29.14 -4.08 8.71
N ASN A 240 -28.83 -3.02 9.45
CA ASN A 240 -28.26 -3.14 10.80
C ASN A 240 -29.30 -3.71 11.77
N ASP A 241 -29.43 -5.04 11.82
CA ASP A 241 -30.33 -5.79 12.72
C ASP A 241 -29.86 -5.82 14.20
N GLY A 242 -28.81 -5.07 14.55
CA GLY A 242 -28.27 -4.96 15.92
C GLY A 242 -28.67 -3.65 16.61
N PRO A 243 -28.51 -3.53 17.95
CA PRO A 243 -28.63 -2.23 18.61
C PRO A 243 -27.69 -1.24 17.93
N PRO A 244 -28.08 0.04 17.74
CA PRO A 244 -27.24 1.02 17.07
C PRO A 244 -25.90 1.09 17.79
N ARG A 245 -24.89 0.45 17.20
CA ARG A 245 -23.52 0.55 17.71
C ARG A 245 -23.19 2.03 17.59
N PRO A 246 -22.74 2.71 18.67
CA PRO A 246 -22.31 4.09 18.53
C PRO A 246 -21.30 4.11 17.39
N LEU A 247 -21.57 4.93 16.36
CA LEU A 247 -20.65 5.13 15.25
C LEU A 247 -19.25 5.25 15.86
N PRO A 248 -18.26 4.47 15.41
CA PRO A 248 -16.93 4.60 15.97
C PRO A 248 -16.57 6.07 15.80
N GLN A 249 -16.47 6.80 16.92
CA GLN A 249 -16.23 8.23 16.88
C GLN A 249 -14.81 8.54 16.37
N GLY A 250 -14.05 7.52 16.00
CA GLY A 250 -12.73 7.62 15.43
C GLY A 250 -12.49 6.55 14.36
N ILE A 251 -11.34 6.67 13.73
CA ILE A 251 -10.87 5.84 12.62
C ILE A 251 -9.51 5.24 12.99
N THR A 252 -9.16 4.10 12.38
CA THR A 252 -7.80 3.55 12.51
C THR A 252 -6.80 4.45 11.78
N ALA A 253 -5.57 4.50 12.29
CA ALA A 253 -4.50 5.24 11.62
C ALA A 253 -4.23 4.72 10.20
N GLU A 254 -4.42 3.41 9.97
CA GLU A 254 -4.29 2.78 8.67
C GLU A 254 -5.32 3.32 7.67
N GLN A 255 -6.60 3.37 8.07
CA GLN A 255 -7.66 3.86 7.19
C GLN A 255 -7.56 5.37 6.96
N ALA A 256 -7.21 6.17 7.98
CA ALA A 256 -6.97 7.60 7.80
C ALA A 256 -5.82 7.87 6.81
N SER A 257 -4.74 7.09 6.92
CA SER A 257 -3.61 7.16 5.99
C SER A 257 -4.03 6.78 4.57
N ALA A 258 -4.86 5.75 4.42
CA ALA A 258 -5.41 5.35 3.13
C ALA A 258 -6.30 6.43 2.51
N ASN A 259 -7.17 7.05 3.31
CA ASN A 259 -8.03 8.16 2.88
C ASN A 259 -7.21 9.36 2.42
N PHE A 260 -6.12 9.69 3.13
CA PHE A 260 -5.21 10.76 2.71
C PHE A 260 -4.58 10.49 1.34
N VAL A 261 -4.00 9.30 1.11
CA VAL A 261 -3.38 8.98 -0.19
C VAL A 261 -4.40 9.03 -1.32
N ARG A 262 -5.60 8.50 -1.09
CA ARG A 262 -6.72 8.61 -2.03
C ARG A 262 -7.08 10.08 -2.26
N ALA A 263 -7.20 10.89 -1.22
CA ALA A 263 -7.52 12.31 -1.34
C ALA A 263 -6.46 13.10 -2.12
N VAL A 264 -5.17 12.78 -1.95
CA VAL A 264 -4.08 13.36 -2.76
C VAL A 264 -4.29 13.03 -4.24
N MET A 265 -4.57 11.77 -4.58
CA MET A 265 -4.85 11.36 -5.96
C MET A 265 -6.06 12.11 -6.55
N GLY A 266 -7.16 12.22 -5.79
CA GLY A 266 -8.34 12.98 -6.20
C GLY A 266 -8.04 14.48 -6.39
N SER A 267 -7.23 15.07 -5.52
CA SER A 267 -6.83 16.48 -5.61
C SER A 267 -5.98 16.77 -6.85
N ILE A 268 -5.04 15.89 -7.18
CA ILE A 268 -4.21 15.99 -8.40
C ILE A 268 -5.10 15.94 -9.63
N TYR A 269 -6.06 15.01 -9.67
CA TYR A 269 -7.00 14.89 -10.78
C TYR A 269 -7.83 16.16 -10.97
N LEU A 270 -8.36 16.75 -9.90
CA LEU A 270 -9.18 17.96 -9.98
C LEU A 270 -8.40 19.20 -10.44
N HIS A 271 -7.16 19.38 -9.97
CA HIS A 271 -6.37 20.59 -10.26
C HIS A 271 -5.50 20.48 -11.52
N ALA A 272 -4.91 19.31 -11.77
CA ALA A 272 -3.95 19.10 -12.86
C ALA A 272 -4.50 18.22 -13.99
N GLY A 273 -5.69 17.63 -13.81
CA GLY A 273 -6.35 16.81 -14.81
C GLY A 273 -5.84 15.37 -14.87
N ARG A 274 -6.46 14.60 -15.76
CA ARG A 274 -6.20 13.17 -15.96
C ARG A 274 -4.73 12.82 -16.26
N PRO A 275 -4.01 13.51 -17.17
CA PRO A 275 -2.64 13.12 -17.51
C PRO A 275 -1.68 13.23 -16.32
N ALA A 276 -1.87 14.22 -15.45
CA ALA A 276 -1.05 14.39 -14.26
C ALA A 276 -1.34 13.29 -13.22
N ALA A 277 -2.62 12.96 -13.01
CA ALA A 277 -3.02 11.89 -12.10
C ALA A 277 -2.45 10.53 -12.54
N LYS A 278 -2.55 10.20 -13.83
CA LYS A 278 -1.99 8.96 -14.39
C LYS A 278 -0.47 8.86 -14.22
N ARG A 279 0.27 9.94 -14.51
CA ARG A 279 1.72 9.99 -14.28
C ARG A 279 2.07 9.80 -12.80
N PHE A 280 1.31 10.43 -11.90
CA PHE A 280 1.49 10.25 -10.47
C PHE A 280 1.26 8.79 -10.05
N PHE A 281 0.22 8.15 -10.60
CA PHE A 281 -0.08 6.73 -10.39
C PHE A 281 1.07 5.82 -10.84
N GLU A 282 1.56 6.00 -12.07
CA GLU A 282 2.68 5.25 -12.62
C GLU A 282 3.96 5.38 -11.77
N GLN A 283 4.24 6.59 -11.28
CA GLN A 283 5.46 6.89 -10.51
C GLN A 283 5.43 6.36 -9.07
N HIS A 284 4.28 6.35 -8.40
CA HIS A 284 4.20 6.02 -6.96
C HIS A 284 3.61 4.64 -6.68
N PHE A 285 2.71 4.14 -7.54
CA PHE A 285 1.98 2.89 -7.30
C PHE A 285 2.52 1.78 -8.19
N LEU A 286 2.67 2.01 -9.51
CA LEU A 286 3.20 0.99 -10.42
C LEU A 286 4.72 0.79 -10.30
N SER A 287 5.45 1.76 -9.74
CA SER A 287 6.88 1.61 -9.46
C SER A 287 7.17 0.58 -8.35
N ARG A 288 6.16 0.17 -7.58
CA ARG A 288 6.29 -0.84 -6.53
C ARG A 288 6.28 -2.23 -7.14
N HIS A 289 7.23 -3.06 -6.71
CA HIS A 289 7.31 -4.45 -7.15
C HIS A 289 6.36 -5.36 -6.35
N LEU A 290 5.40 -5.99 -7.02
CA LEU A 290 4.53 -7.02 -6.45
C LEU A 290 4.79 -8.38 -7.10
N SER A 291 5.14 -9.37 -6.27
CA SER A 291 5.31 -10.77 -6.71
C SER A 291 3.94 -11.46 -6.84
N LEU A 292 3.32 -11.39 -8.02
CA LEU A 292 2.03 -12.07 -8.27
C LEU A 292 2.13 -13.59 -8.09
N THR A 293 3.31 -14.16 -8.31
CA THR A 293 3.62 -15.58 -8.12
C THR A 293 3.27 -16.08 -6.71
N GLU A 294 3.37 -15.23 -5.69
CA GLU A 294 3.13 -15.58 -4.29
C GLU A 294 1.64 -15.52 -3.90
N LEU A 295 0.80 -14.88 -4.72
CA LEU A 295 -0.63 -14.72 -4.46
C LEU A 295 -1.47 -15.94 -4.85
N PHE A 296 -0.88 -16.90 -5.58
CA PHE A 296 -1.57 -18.11 -6.01
C PHE A 296 -1.58 -19.17 -4.91
N ASP A 297 -2.78 -19.67 -4.61
CA ASP A 297 -3.00 -20.87 -3.80
C ASP A 297 -3.75 -21.93 -4.62
N PHE A 298 -3.13 -23.11 -4.79
CA PHE A 298 -3.67 -24.20 -5.58
C PHE A 298 -3.95 -25.41 -4.70
N SER A 299 -5.21 -25.85 -4.63
CA SER A 299 -5.57 -27.05 -3.88
C SER A 299 -5.24 -28.35 -4.62
N GLN A 300 -5.54 -28.44 -5.93
CA GLN A 300 -5.38 -29.67 -6.72
C GLN A 300 -4.73 -29.40 -8.10
N PRO A 301 -3.46 -28.94 -8.14
CA PRO A 301 -2.85 -28.39 -9.36
C PRO A 301 -2.77 -29.40 -10.52
N ALA A 302 -2.59 -30.69 -10.25
CA ALA A 302 -2.56 -31.71 -11.31
C ALA A 302 -3.93 -31.89 -12.00
N ARG A 303 -5.02 -31.75 -11.23
CA ARG A 303 -6.39 -31.85 -11.76
C ARG A 303 -6.73 -30.60 -12.56
N ASP A 304 -6.43 -29.43 -12.01
CA ASP A 304 -6.61 -28.14 -12.67
C ASP A 304 -5.87 -28.12 -14.03
N LEU A 305 -4.61 -28.59 -14.06
CA LEU A 305 -3.83 -28.67 -15.29
C LEU A 305 -4.43 -29.65 -16.32
N SER A 306 -4.90 -30.81 -15.88
CA SER A 306 -5.56 -31.77 -16.79
C SER A 306 -6.82 -31.19 -17.45
N ARG A 307 -7.60 -30.40 -16.70
CA ARG A 307 -8.77 -29.72 -17.23
C ARG A 307 -8.42 -28.55 -18.13
N LEU A 308 -7.36 -27.80 -17.80
CA LEU A 308 -6.82 -26.78 -18.70
C LEU A 308 -6.44 -27.41 -20.05
N CYS A 309 -5.69 -28.51 -20.04
CA CYS A 309 -5.30 -29.20 -21.27
C CYS A 309 -6.53 -29.69 -22.05
N ALA A 310 -7.53 -30.25 -21.37
CA ALA A 310 -8.77 -30.69 -22.01
C ALA A 310 -9.57 -29.51 -22.62
N ARG A 311 -9.60 -28.35 -21.95
CA ARG A 311 -10.29 -27.14 -22.43
C ARG A 311 -9.62 -26.57 -23.68
N GLU A 312 -8.29 -26.49 -23.67
CA GLU A 312 -7.49 -25.96 -24.78
C GLU A 312 -7.23 -27.00 -25.89
N SER A 313 -7.80 -28.20 -25.76
CA SER A 313 -7.60 -29.32 -26.70
C SER A 313 -6.13 -29.77 -26.85
N PHE A 314 -5.35 -29.66 -25.78
CA PHE A 314 -3.99 -30.21 -25.70
C PHE A 314 -4.00 -31.70 -25.33
N GLU A 315 -2.90 -32.39 -25.64
CA GLU A 315 -2.70 -33.76 -25.19
C GLU A 315 -2.69 -33.84 -23.66
N PRO A 316 -3.17 -34.96 -23.08
CA PRO A 316 -3.24 -35.11 -21.62
C PRO A 316 -1.84 -34.97 -20.99
N PRO A 317 -1.71 -34.19 -19.90
CA PRO A 317 -0.40 -33.90 -19.32
C PRO A 317 0.19 -35.13 -18.63
N VAL A 318 1.42 -35.51 -19.02
CA VAL A 318 2.17 -36.63 -18.46
C VAL A 318 3.40 -36.12 -17.71
N ALA A 319 3.57 -36.55 -16.45
CA ALA A 319 4.74 -36.22 -15.64
C ALA A 319 5.90 -37.19 -15.95
N LYS A 320 7.06 -36.65 -16.32
CA LYS A 320 8.30 -37.39 -16.60
C LYS A 320 9.42 -36.93 -15.66
N ILE A 321 10.23 -37.85 -15.16
CA ILE A 321 11.42 -37.52 -14.37
C ILE A 321 12.52 -37.04 -15.34
N ILE A 322 13.02 -35.82 -15.14
CA ILE A 322 14.09 -35.24 -15.96
C ILE A 322 15.44 -35.62 -15.37
N SER A 323 15.61 -35.41 -14.07
CA SER A 323 16.80 -35.80 -13.34
C SER A 323 16.46 -36.19 -11.91
N GLU A 324 17.30 -37.05 -11.33
CA GLU A 324 17.19 -37.43 -9.94
C GLU A 324 18.56 -37.57 -9.29
N THR A 325 18.64 -37.18 -8.03
CA THR A 325 19.84 -37.36 -7.22
C THR A 325 19.46 -37.72 -5.79
N GLY A 326 20.30 -38.54 -5.16
CA GLY A 326 20.15 -38.87 -3.74
C GLY A 326 18.88 -39.63 -3.37
N ARG A 327 18.25 -40.41 -4.27
CA ARG A 327 16.97 -41.12 -4.05
C ARG A 327 16.89 -41.88 -2.72
N LYS A 328 18.00 -42.48 -2.26
CA LYS A 328 18.11 -43.25 -1.00
C LYS A 328 18.79 -42.46 0.13
N SER A 329 18.78 -41.13 0.06
CA SER A 329 19.32 -40.24 1.10
C SER A 329 18.20 -39.62 1.92
N ARG A 330 18.55 -38.90 3.00
CA ARG A 330 17.58 -38.10 3.76
C ARG A 330 17.01 -36.93 2.97
N HIS A 331 17.79 -36.41 2.02
CA HIS A 331 17.47 -35.21 1.23
C HIS A 331 17.57 -35.51 -0.26
N PRO A 332 16.72 -36.39 -0.80
CA PRO A 332 16.65 -36.63 -2.24
C PRO A 332 16.17 -35.37 -2.97
N VAL A 333 16.55 -35.23 -4.23
CA VAL A 333 16.04 -34.18 -5.11
C VAL A 333 15.57 -34.83 -6.41
N PHE A 334 14.28 -34.68 -6.69
CA PHE A 334 13.67 -35.14 -7.93
C PHE A 334 13.26 -33.92 -8.75
N VAL A 335 13.70 -33.87 -10.01
CA VAL A 335 13.27 -32.87 -10.98
C VAL A 335 12.30 -33.53 -11.94
N VAL A 336 11.05 -33.08 -11.90
CA VAL A 336 9.96 -33.60 -12.72
C VAL A 336 9.50 -32.52 -13.69
N GLY A 337 9.36 -32.90 -14.96
CA GLY A 337 8.73 -32.07 -15.99
C GLY A 337 7.35 -32.63 -16.34
N ILE A 338 6.39 -31.75 -16.57
CA ILE A 338 5.09 -32.11 -17.13
C ILE A 338 5.09 -31.77 -18.61
N TYR A 339 4.75 -32.78 -19.42
CA TYR A 339 4.73 -32.69 -20.87
C TYR A 339 3.31 -32.89 -21.39
N SER A 340 2.94 -32.12 -22.40
CA SER A 340 1.78 -32.40 -23.27
C SER A 340 2.34 -32.73 -24.64
N GLY A 341 2.29 -34.01 -25.02
CA GLY A 341 3.06 -34.53 -26.16
C GLY A 341 4.57 -34.33 -26.01
N GLU A 342 5.13 -33.49 -26.87
CA GLU A 342 6.55 -33.11 -26.88
C GLU A 342 6.85 -31.85 -26.08
N ASP A 343 5.85 -30.99 -25.84
CA ASP A 343 6.03 -29.69 -25.22
C ASP A 343 6.12 -29.80 -23.69
N LYS A 344 7.17 -29.20 -23.12
CA LYS A 344 7.34 -29.09 -21.66
C LYS A 344 6.54 -27.90 -21.13
N LEU A 345 5.43 -28.18 -20.46
CA LEU A 345 4.56 -27.15 -19.88
C LEU A 345 5.14 -26.53 -18.60
N GLY A 346 5.78 -27.35 -17.77
CA GLY A 346 6.30 -26.90 -16.48
C GLY A 346 7.31 -27.88 -15.89
N GLU A 347 8.14 -27.37 -15.00
CA GLU A 347 9.20 -28.10 -14.33
C GLU A 347 9.17 -27.78 -12.83
N GLY A 348 9.42 -28.78 -11.99
CA GLY A 348 9.40 -28.63 -10.55
C GLY A 348 10.37 -29.60 -9.88
N ALA A 349 11.11 -29.07 -8.90
CA ALA A 349 11.99 -29.86 -8.05
C ALA A 349 11.36 -30.07 -6.67
N GLY A 350 11.44 -31.29 -6.13
CA GLY A 350 10.89 -31.63 -4.81
C GLY A 350 11.68 -32.73 -4.11
N ALA A 351 11.47 -32.87 -2.79
CA ALA A 351 12.08 -33.93 -1.98
C ALA A 351 11.32 -35.27 -2.12
N SER A 352 10.12 -35.25 -2.69
CA SER A 352 9.42 -36.47 -3.09
C SER A 352 8.95 -36.38 -4.54
N LEU A 353 8.72 -37.53 -5.17
CA LEU A 353 8.16 -37.58 -6.53
C LEU A 353 6.80 -36.90 -6.61
N LEU A 354 5.98 -37.03 -5.57
CA LEU A 354 4.65 -36.41 -5.52
C LEU A 354 4.75 -34.89 -5.38
N GLU A 355 5.67 -34.40 -4.55
CA GLU A 355 5.93 -32.97 -4.37
C GLU A 355 6.56 -32.35 -5.63
N ALA A 356 7.51 -33.02 -6.27
CA ALA A 356 8.09 -32.56 -7.52
C ALA A 356 7.01 -32.47 -8.62
N ARG A 357 6.12 -33.46 -8.70
CA ARG A 357 4.96 -33.45 -9.60
C ARG A 357 4.00 -32.29 -9.31
N SER A 358 3.65 -32.05 -8.05
CA SER A 358 2.72 -30.96 -7.69
C SER A 358 3.35 -29.59 -7.98
N ARG A 359 4.63 -29.39 -7.66
CA ARG A 359 5.37 -28.16 -7.98
C ARG A 359 5.49 -27.92 -9.47
N ALA A 360 5.75 -28.97 -10.27
CA ALA A 360 5.78 -28.87 -11.73
C ALA A 360 4.42 -28.47 -12.31
N ALA A 361 3.32 -29.00 -11.75
CA ALA A 361 1.97 -28.63 -12.14
C ALA A 361 1.64 -27.17 -11.78
N VAL A 362 2.02 -26.73 -10.57
CA VAL A 362 1.89 -25.33 -10.16
C VAL A 362 2.70 -24.41 -11.07
N ALA A 363 3.92 -24.79 -11.45
CA ALA A 363 4.74 -24.01 -12.37
C ALA A 363 4.07 -23.87 -13.76
N ALA A 364 3.50 -24.96 -14.29
CA ALA A 364 2.76 -24.92 -15.55
C ALA A 364 1.53 -24.00 -15.48
N LEU A 365 0.73 -24.11 -14.41
CA LEU A 365 -0.44 -23.25 -14.18
C LEU A 365 -0.07 -21.78 -14.01
N LYS A 366 0.99 -21.49 -13.24
CA LYS A 366 1.50 -20.12 -13.09
C LYS A 366 1.99 -19.57 -14.42
N GLY A 367 2.70 -20.36 -15.23
CA GLY A 367 3.10 -19.97 -16.58
C GLY A 367 1.92 -19.63 -17.49
N TRP A 368 0.80 -20.37 -17.36
CA TRP A 368 -0.43 -20.07 -18.08
C TRP A 368 -1.09 -18.76 -17.62
N TYR A 369 -1.28 -18.58 -16.32
CA TYR A 369 -2.02 -17.45 -15.75
C TYR A 369 -1.22 -16.14 -15.74
N LEU A 370 0.11 -16.21 -15.58
CA LEU A 370 1.01 -15.06 -15.60
C LEU A 370 1.51 -14.71 -17.01
N TYR A 371 0.84 -15.21 -18.05
CA TYR A 371 1.09 -14.77 -19.42
C TYR A 371 0.91 -13.25 -19.52
N SER A 372 1.93 -12.57 -20.06
CA SER A 372 1.92 -11.13 -20.27
C SER A 372 2.32 -10.78 -21.71
N PRO A 373 1.50 -10.00 -22.44
CA PRO A 373 1.83 -9.58 -23.80
C PRO A 373 2.94 -8.52 -23.78
N LEU A 374 3.82 -8.52 -24.78
CA LEU A 374 5.00 -7.63 -24.83
C LEU A 374 4.66 -6.13 -24.85
N ASN A 375 3.63 -5.75 -25.62
CA ASN A 375 3.21 -4.36 -25.77
C ASN A 375 1.86 -4.18 -25.06
N VAL A 376 1.91 -3.99 -23.74
CA VAL A 376 0.71 -3.71 -22.95
C VAL A 376 0.29 -2.27 -23.20
N ARG A 377 -0.92 -2.09 -23.74
CA ARG A 377 -1.55 -0.77 -23.84
C ARG A 377 -2.83 -0.78 -23.01
N VAL A 378 -2.96 0.21 -22.13
CA VAL A 378 -4.14 0.39 -21.29
C VAL A 378 -5.24 1.18 -22.02
N PRO A 379 -6.53 0.87 -21.81
CA PRO A 379 -7.64 1.61 -22.40
C PRO A 379 -7.60 3.11 -22.11
N SER A 380 -7.22 3.53 -20.89
CA SER A 380 -7.11 4.95 -20.54
C SER A 380 -6.16 5.75 -21.44
N SER A 381 -5.19 5.08 -22.11
CA SER A 381 -4.28 5.74 -23.04
C SER A 381 -4.92 6.19 -24.37
N THR A 382 -6.12 5.71 -24.71
CA THR A 382 -6.82 6.15 -25.94
C THR A 382 -7.53 7.48 -25.77
N GLU A 383 -7.74 7.91 -24.53
CA GLU A 383 -8.44 9.16 -24.22
C GLU A 383 -7.55 10.39 -24.38
N GLU A 384 -6.23 10.18 -24.55
CA GLU A 384 -5.26 11.25 -24.79
C GLU A 384 -5.32 11.71 -26.26
N GLU A 385 -5.27 13.04 -26.49
CA GLU A 385 -5.46 13.66 -27.81
C GLU A 385 -4.47 13.21 -28.90
N SER A 386 -3.28 12.72 -28.49
CA SER A 386 -2.21 12.29 -29.40
C SER A 386 -2.07 10.77 -29.53
N SER A 387 -3.11 10.02 -29.16
CA SER A 387 -3.01 8.57 -29.03
C SER A 387 -3.18 7.81 -30.35
N ALA A 388 -2.41 6.73 -30.51
CA ALA A 388 -2.55 5.80 -31.64
C ALA A 388 -3.93 5.13 -31.63
N PRO A 389 -4.43 4.59 -32.76
CA PRO A 389 -5.67 3.82 -32.78
C PRO A 389 -5.62 2.63 -31.80
N TRP A 390 -6.75 2.32 -31.16
CA TRP A 390 -6.85 1.22 -30.19
C TRP A 390 -6.54 -0.12 -30.85
N LYS A 391 -5.67 -0.91 -30.20
CA LYS A 391 -5.41 -2.30 -30.58
C LYS A 391 -6.11 -3.21 -29.58
N PRO A 392 -6.94 -4.17 -30.03
CA PRO A 392 -7.60 -5.10 -29.13
C PRO A 392 -6.58 -5.86 -28.26
N VAL A 393 -6.87 -5.91 -26.95
CA VAL A 393 -6.12 -6.69 -25.96
C VAL A 393 -6.68 -8.11 -25.93
N HIS A 394 -5.84 -9.09 -25.56
CA HIS A 394 -6.28 -10.47 -25.37
C HIS A 394 -7.27 -10.54 -24.20
N VAL A 395 -8.41 -11.19 -24.42
CA VAL A 395 -9.43 -11.45 -23.39
C VAL A 395 -9.51 -12.96 -23.20
N ASP A 396 -9.24 -13.42 -21.99
CA ASP A 396 -9.32 -14.85 -21.66
C ASP A 396 -10.78 -15.32 -21.48
N LEU A 397 -10.98 -16.63 -21.60
CA LEU A 397 -12.26 -17.29 -21.37
C LEU A 397 -12.59 -17.49 -19.87
N GLY A 398 -11.66 -17.09 -18.99
CA GLY A 398 -11.76 -17.19 -17.54
C GLY A 398 -10.92 -18.33 -16.95
N GLU A 399 -10.91 -18.39 -15.62
CA GLU A 399 -10.16 -19.41 -14.87
C GLU A 399 -10.71 -20.83 -15.09
N VAL A 400 -9.85 -21.83 -14.89
CA VAL A 400 -10.28 -23.23 -14.99
C VAL A 400 -11.01 -23.64 -13.72
N ILE A 401 -12.27 -24.05 -13.86
CA ILE A 401 -13.10 -24.45 -12.73
C ILE A 401 -12.96 -25.95 -12.44
N VAL A 402 -12.59 -26.24 -11.19
CA VAL A 402 -12.40 -27.48 -10.38
C VAL A 402 -13.64 -28.27 -9.90
#